data_AF-A0A8C7LYR8-F1
#
_entry.id   AF-A0A8C7LYR8-F1
#
_cell.length_a   1.000
_cell.length_b   1.000
_cell.length_c   1.000
_cell.angle_alpha   90.00
_cell.angle_beta   90.00
_cell.angle_gamma   90.00
#
_symmetry.space_group_name_H-M   'P 1'
#
loop_
_entity.id
_entity.type
_entity.pdbx_description
1 polymer ?
#
loop_
_entity_poly.entity_id
_entity_poly.type
_entity_poly.pdbx_seq_one_letter_code
_entity_poly.pdbx_strand_id
1 'polypeptide(L)'
;MDLRSELLKSIWYGFTALDLEKSGKVSKSQLKVLSHNLCTVLSIPHDPVALEEHFRDDDDGPVSSQGYMPYLNKYILDKVEEGCFVKEQVDELCWTLTAKKNYKPAKDNKNVLPGKDAFHLWSLFNFLSEDKYPLVMVPDEVEYLLKKICMAMSVELNCVELEDFISQDAVRQNGFTVWSFLEMMNTGKITRGMGQEITSMAIEEVYREIVADVLKEGYLWKKSQLRRNWKERWFTLRPITLDYYTSEDRKERQGSIALDGNCCVEVLSDRDGKRCMFCLKTLSKTYEMSASDTKQRQEWTAAIQTAIRLHTEGKTSLHKDLKLKRREQREQREKRRLAKEEEQQRFQALQEEKERKLAELELLKEAQRQAQALLEQDEMRRRQHHEEMQQALEVQLREAKESRATMQAEMVLKEEEAERQRKRIKELEEMQTSLEEALQQEIKARQDEEVFRYAQTGLLSEEEDKMKALMALQEEQEEYILKTQREKQELRQEMENKSRALEEAQRQLEEVRANRYRVDQDVVAAQRKLRQASTNVKHWNVQMNRLMRPIGPGEKRPSGGGSFSSFQIPSQRDPGLRLRQRSEEPDEECKENREERRLSQASNGDMDIP
;
A
#
# COMPACT_ATOMS: atom_id res chain seq x y z
N MET A 1 -45.41 18.00 54.50
CA MET A 1 -45.94 17.52 53.21
C MET A 1 -46.90 16.35 53.40
N ASP A 2 -46.50 15.32 54.15
CA ASP A 2 -47.24 14.06 54.37
C ASP A 2 -48.77 14.19 54.53
N LEU A 3 -49.23 15.10 55.41
CA LEU A 3 -50.65 15.34 55.69
C LEU A 3 -51.50 15.66 54.45
N ARG A 4 -50.97 16.41 53.47
CA ARG A 4 -51.71 16.77 52.25
C ARG A 4 -51.85 15.58 51.32
N SER A 5 -50.78 14.80 51.15
CA SER A 5 -50.81 13.53 50.42
C SER A 5 -51.78 12.53 51.04
N GLU A 6 -51.85 12.44 52.37
CA GLU A 6 -52.83 11.59 53.07
C GLU A 6 -54.28 12.00 52.80
N LEU A 7 -54.63 13.28 53.01
CA LEU A 7 -55.98 13.79 52.76
C LEU A 7 -56.40 13.62 51.30
N LEU A 8 -55.46 13.85 50.37
CA LEU A 8 -55.71 13.74 48.93
C LEU A 8 -56.14 12.33 48.51
N LYS A 9 -55.72 11.27 49.24
CA LYS A 9 -56.13 9.89 48.94
C LYS A 9 -57.64 9.69 49.06
N SER A 10 -58.20 10.10 50.20
CA SER A 10 -59.63 10.01 50.46
C SER A 10 -60.40 10.96 49.54
N ILE A 11 -59.90 12.18 49.32
CA ILE A 11 -60.53 13.17 48.44
C ILE A 11 -60.54 12.71 46.97
N TRP A 12 -59.55 11.95 46.50
CA TRP A 12 -59.58 11.35 45.16
C TRP A 12 -60.77 10.39 44.99
N TYR A 13 -61.09 9.57 45.99
CA TYR A 13 -62.30 8.74 45.96
C TYR A 13 -63.58 9.58 46.03
N GLY A 14 -63.59 10.67 46.80
CA GLY A 14 -64.69 11.63 46.82
C GLY A 14 -64.95 12.29 45.46
N PHE A 15 -63.91 12.76 44.78
CA PHE A 15 -63.99 13.37 43.45
C PHE A 15 -64.40 12.35 42.38
N THR A 16 -63.75 11.17 42.35
CA THR A 16 -64.03 10.15 41.32
C THR A 16 -65.35 9.41 41.52
N ALA A 17 -65.95 9.53 42.71
CA ALA A 17 -67.36 9.19 42.90
C ALA A 17 -68.32 10.21 42.24
N LEU A 18 -67.92 11.46 42.03
CA LEU A 18 -68.74 12.48 41.36
C LEU A 18 -68.62 12.42 39.82
N ASP A 19 -67.47 11.99 39.30
CA ASP A 19 -67.22 11.71 37.87
C ASP A 19 -68.01 10.47 37.41
N LEU A 20 -69.30 10.68 37.14
CA LEU A 20 -70.26 9.63 36.76
C LEU A 20 -69.94 8.94 35.43
N GLU A 21 -69.28 9.64 34.52
CA GLU A 21 -68.98 9.16 33.17
C GLU A 21 -67.59 8.53 33.07
N LYS A 22 -66.74 8.69 34.10
CA LYS A 22 -65.28 8.48 34.04
C LYS A 22 -64.62 9.34 32.96
N SER A 23 -65.21 10.49 32.63
CA SER A 23 -64.72 11.43 31.61
C SER A 23 -63.64 12.38 32.16
N GLY A 24 -63.30 12.24 33.44
CA GLY A 24 -62.39 13.12 34.17
C GLY A 24 -63.03 14.44 34.57
N LYS A 25 -64.37 14.57 34.49
CA LYS A 25 -65.10 15.83 34.64
C LYS A 25 -66.27 15.73 35.62
N VAL A 26 -66.51 16.80 36.37
CA VAL A 26 -67.52 16.88 37.43
C VAL A 26 -68.24 18.23 37.37
N SER A 27 -69.55 18.31 37.64
CA SER A 27 -70.26 19.60 37.55
C SER A 27 -69.76 20.61 38.59
N LYS A 28 -69.65 21.89 38.20
CA LYS A 28 -69.28 23.01 39.08
C LYS A 28 -70.14 23.06 40.36
N SER A 29 -71.42 22.69 40.26
CA SER A 29 -72.34 22.55 41.40
C SER A 29 -72.01 21.41 42.38
N GLN A 30 -71.54 20.25 41.90
CA GLN A 30 -71.10 19.15 42.76
C GLN A 30 -69.75 19.48 43.43
N LEU A 31 -68.85 20.16 42.72
CA LEU A 31 -67.57 20.62 43.29
C LEU A 31 -67.76 21.75 44.32
N LYS A 32 -68.77 22.63 44.16
CA LYS A 32 -69.20 23.57 45.21
C LYS A 32 -69.56 22.84 46.51
N VAL A 33 -70.42 21.83 46.45
CA VAL A 33 -70.84 21.05 47.62
C VAL A 33 -69.70 20.25 48.24
N LEU A 34 -68.84 19.62 47.42
CA LEU A 34 -67.66 18.91 47.92
C LEU A 34 -66.68 19.87 48.62
N SER A 35 -66.37 21.01 48.01
CA SER A 35 -65.48 22.03 48.59
C SER A 35 -66.00 22.58 49.91
N HIS A 36 -67.30 22.90 49.97
CA HIS A 36 -67.95 23.38 51.19
C HIS A 36 -67.86 22.35 52.33
N ASN A 37 -68.16 21.09 52.05
CA ASN A 37 -68.13 20.03 53.05
C ASN A 37 -66.70 19.72 53.49
N LEU A 38 -65.72 19.74 52.59
CA LEU A 38 -64.30 19.62 52.93
C LEU A 38 -63.83 20.76 53.82
N CYS A 39 -64.12 22.03 53.49
CA CYS A 39 -63.79 23.16 54.36
C CYS A 39 -64.45 23.05 55.73
N THR A 40 -65.72 22.62 55.78
CA THR A 40 -66.47 22.42 57.04
C THR A 40 -65.79 21.40 57.94
N VAL A 41 -65.43 20.23 57.40
CA VAL A 41 -64.80 19.14 58.18
C VAL A 41 -63.34 19.44 58.53
N LEU A 42 -62.61 20.13 57.66
CA LEU A 42 -61.24 20.59 57.91
C LEU A 42 -61.18 21.84 58.83
N SER A 43 -62.33 22.37 59.27
CA SER A 43 -62.46 23.60 60.07
C SER A 43 -61.84 24.85 59.41
N ILE A 44 -61.82 24.89 58.07
CA ILE A 44 -61.27 26.00 57.28
C ILE A 44 -62.37 27.03 56.97
N PRO A 45 -62.12 28.34 57.10
CA PRO A 45 -63.03 29.39 56.63
C PRO A 45 -63.35 29.22 55.14
N HIS A 46 -64.62 28.88 54.84
CA HIS A 46 -65.08 28.69 53.47
C HIS A 46 -65.22 30.03 52.75
N ASP A 47 -64.43 30.22 51.71
CA ASP A 47 -64.53 31.36 50.79
C ASP A 47 -65.35 30.91 49.55
N PRO A 48 -66.63 31.32 49.43
CA PRO A 48 -67.45 30.96 48.29
C PRO A 48 -67.02 31.68 47.00
N VAL A 49 -66.36 32.84 47.11
CA VAL A 49 -65.95 33.67 45.97
C VAL A 49 -64.72 33.07 45.31
N ALA A 50 -63.77 32.52 46.08
CA ALA A 50 -62.56 31.91 45.56
C ALA A 50 -62.80 30.79 44.53
N LEU A 51 -63.83 29.94 44.73
CA LEU A 51 -64.20 28.92 43.74
C LEU A 51 -64.96 29.51 42.54
N GLU A 52 -65.79 30.54 42.78
CA GLU A 52 -66.54 31.28 41.75
C GLU A 52 -65.57 31.96 40.76
N GLU A 53 -64.53 32.61 41.28
CA GLU A 53 -63.46 33.24 40.49
C GLU A 53 -62.54 32.23 39.80
N HIS A 54 -62.20 31.12 40.45
CA HIS A 54 -61.29 30.12 39.87
C HIS A 54 -61.89 29.36 38.69
N PHE A 55 -63.22 29.28 38.59
CA PHE A 55 -63.96 28.68 37.48
C PHE A 55 -64.86 29.69 36.77
N ARG A 56 -64.47 30.98 36.75
CA ARG A 56 -65.31 32.07 36.24
C ARG A 56 -65.67 31.95 34.75
N ASP A 57 -64.82 31.32 33.96
CA ASP A 57 -65.03 31.09 32.53
C ASP A 57 -65.68 29.72 32.22
N ASP A 58 -65.88 28.88 33.25
CA ASP A 58 -66.42 27.50 33.20
C ASP A 58 -67.86 27.43 33.77
N ASP A 59 -68.75 28.34 33.42
CA ASP A 59 -70.12 28.38 33.99
C ASP A 59 -71.06 27.29 33.42
N ASP A 60 -70.96 26.95 32.13
CA ASP A 60 -71.83 25.97 31.45
C ASP A 60 -71.23 24.54 31.36
N GLY A 61 -70.04 24.30 31.94
CA GLY A 61 -69.23 23.10 31.71
C GLY A 61 -69.04 22.16 32.92
N PRO A 62 -68.85 20.85 32.70
CA PRO A 62 -68.32 19.96 33.72
C PRO A 62 -66.79 20.13 33.82
N VAL A 63 -66.33 20.55 34.99
CA VAL A 63 -64.96 20.94 35.33
C VAL A 63 -64.05 19.72 35.39
N SER A 64 -62.86 19.81 34.79
CA SER A 64 -61.89 18.70 34.77
C SER A 64 -61.18 18.48 36.12
N SER A 65 -60.74 17.25 36.36
CA SER A 65 -59.85 16.90 37.47
C SER A 65 -58.55 17.71 37.46
N GLN A 66 -58.03 18.03 36.28
CA GLN A 66 -56.84 18.89 36.12
C GLN A 66 -57.09 20.35 36.53
N GLY A 67 -58.34 20.85 36.45
CA GLY A 67 -58.72 22.17 36.96
C GLY A 67 -59.04 22.18 38.46
N TYR A 68 -59.72 21.14 38.97
CA TYR A 68 -60.07 21.08 40.40
C TYR A 68 -58.88 20.81 41.33
N MET A 69 -57.87 20.06 40.90
CA MET A 69 -56.71 19.75 41.76
C MET A 69 -55.86 20.99 42.13
N PRO A 70 -55.56 21.94 41.22
CA PRO A 70 -54.96 23.24 41.57
C PRO A 70 -55.78 24.04 42.59
N TYR A 71 -57.11 24.13 42.42
CA TYR A 71 -57.99 24.78 43.40
C TYR A 71 -57.91 24.10 44.77
N LEU A 72 -58.12 22.77 44.81
CA LEU A 72 -58.11 21.96 46.02
C LEU A 72 -56.81 22.12 46.80
N ASN A 73 -55.66 22.12 46.11
CA ASN A 73 -54.37 22.35 46.74
C ASN A 73 -54.27 23.77 47.31
N LYS A 74 -54.43 24.80 46.47
CA LYS A 74 -54.14 26.20 46.82
C LYS A 74 -55.14 26.82 47.83
N TYR A 75 -56.42 26.46 47.77
CA TYR A 75 -57.48 27.14 48.52
C TYR A 75 -58.00 26.33 49.71
N ILE A 76 -57.77 25.00 49.74
CA ILE A 76 -58.18 24.10 50.83
C ILE A 76 -56.94 23.48 51.49
N LEU A 77 -56.20 22.59 50.82
CA LEU A 77 -55.11 21.81 51.44
C LEU A 77 -53.91 22.66 51.89
N ASP A 78 -53.69 23.82 51.27
CA ASP A 78 -52.69 24.79 51.72
C ASP A 78 -53.06 25.47 53.04
N LYS A 79 -54.36 25.57 53.36
CA LYS A 79 -54.91 26.16 54.59
C LYS A 79 -55.18 25.15 55.71
N VAL A 80 -54.83 23.87 55.52
CA VAL A 80 -55.01 22.82 56.55
C VAL A 80 -53.92 22.96 57.62
N GLU A 81 -54.33 23.17 58.87
CA GLU A 81 -53.46 23.13 60.05
C GLU A 81 -53.62 21.79 60.80
N GLU A 82 -52.49 21.22 61.23
CA GLU A 82 -52.46 19.89 61.87
C GLU A 82 -52.99 19.96 63.31
N GLY A 83 -53.99 19.14 63.62
CA GLY A 83 -54.69 19.14 64.92
C GLY A 83 -55.97 20.00 64.97
N CYS A 84 -56.24 20.85 63.97
CA CYS A 84 -57.48 21.65 63.90
C CYS A 84 -58.70 20.87 63.38
N PHE A 85 -58.54 19.61 62.95
CA PHE A 85 -59.61 18.77 62.39
C PHE A 85 -59.43 17.30 62.77
N VAL A 86 -60.48 16.48 62.58
CA VAL A 86 -60.44 15.03 62.80
C VAL A 86 -60.43 14.30 61.45
N LYS A 87 -59.31 13.66 61.11
CA LYS A 87 -59.11 12.97 59.82
C LYS A 87 -60.22 11.96 59.50
N GLU A 88 -60.65 11.19 60.50
CA GLU A 88 -61.74 10.20 60.38
C GLU A 88 -63.04 10.78 59.81
N GLN A 89 -63.35 12.06 60.07
CA GLN A 89 -64.53 12.73 59.50
C GLN A 89 -64.35 13.08 58.01
N VAL A 90 -63.12 13.39 57.57
CA VAL A 90 -62.82 13.60 56.14
C VAL A 90 -62.91 12.28 55.39
N ASP A 91 -62.39 11.22 56.01
CA ASP A 91 -62.45 9.85 55.52
C ASP A 91 -63.91 9.38 55.44
N GLU A 92 -64.76 9.64 56.45
CA GLU A 92 -66.20 9.34 56.42
C GLU A 92 -66.96 10.14 55.35
N LEU A 93 -66.69 11.44 55.19
CA LEU A 93 -67.27 12.26 54.13
C LEU A 93 -66.94 11.68 52.74
N CYS A 94 -65.69 11.27 52.52
CA CYS A 94 -65.26 10.69 51.24
C CYS A 94 -65.86 9.29 51.04
N TRP A 95 -65.88 8.45 52.08
CA TRP A 95 -66.48 7.12 52.07
C TRP A 95 -67.97 7.16 51.75
N THR A 96 -68.75 8.03 52.41
CA THR A 96 -70.20 8.15 52.20
C THR A 96 -70.59 8.66 50.80
N LEU A 97 -69.66 9.32 50.09
CA LEU A 97 -69.79 9.64 48.66
C LEU A 97 -69.46 8.44 47.76
N THR A 98 -68.32 7.77 47.97
CA THR A 98 -67.85 6.70 47.07
C THR A 98 -68.55 5.35 47.28
N ALA A 99 -68.85 4.96 48.51
CA ALA A 99 -69.40 3.65 48.83
C ALA A 99 -70.80 3.47 48.24
N LYS A 100 -71.66 4.49 48.30
CA LYS A 100 -73.03 4.46 47.75
C LYS A 100 -73.09 4.13 46.25
N LYS A 101 -72.02 4.42 45.50
CA LYS A 101 -71.94 4.15 44.05
C LYS A 101 -71.19 2.85 43.75
N ASN A 102 -70.08 2.60 44.45
CA ASN A 102 -69.09 1.59 44.09
C ASN A 102 -69.10 0.35 45.01
N TYR A 103 -69.46 0.50 46.29
CA TYR A 103 -69.53 -0.63 47.23
C TYR A 103 -70.90 -1.33 47.14
N LYS A 104 -70.97 -2.34 46.27
CA LYS A 104 -72.17 -3.16 46.03
C LYS A 104 -71.87 -4.63 46.33
N PRO A 105 -71.80 -5.04 47.63
CA PRO A 105 -71.64 -6.44 47.98
C PRO A 105 -72.79 -7.28 47.40
N ALA A 106 -72.47 -8.49 46.91
CA ALA A 106 -73.43 -9.38 46.27
C ALA A 106 -74.53 -9.81 47.27
N LYS A 107 -75.80 -9.56 46.91
CA LYS A 107 -76.95 -9.70 47.82
C LYS A 107 -77.18 -11.11 48.38
N ASP A 108 -76.75 -12.14 47.67
CA ASP A 108 -76.93 -13.55 48.06
C ASP A 108 -75.79 -14.09 48.94
N ASN A 109 -74.74 -13.30 49.16
CA ASN A 109 -73.59 -13.73 49.96
C ASN A 109 -73.86 -13.54 51.46
N LYS A 110 -73.66 -14.59 52.26
CA LYS A 110 -73.83 -14.54 53.73
C LYS A 110 -72.65 -13.87 54.45
N ASN A 111 -71.51 -13.71 53.79
CA ASN A 111 -70.26 -13.21 54.37
C ASN A 111 -70.05 -11.70 54.15
N VAL A 112 -71.13 -10.93 53.91
CA VAL A 112 -71.01 -9.50 53.61
C VAL A 112 -70.50 -8.72 54.83
N LEU A 113 -69.45 -7.93 54.60
CA LEU A 113 -68.87 -7.06 55.62
C LEU A 113 -69.86 -5.96 56.05
N PRO A 114 -70.04 -5.74 57.37
CA PRO A 114 -70.73 -4.56 57.89
C PRO A 114 -70.18 -3.26 57.29
N GLY A 115 -71.04 -2.25 57.10
CA GLY A 115 -70.65 -0.97 56.49
C GLY A 115 -69.53 -0.23 57.25
N LYS A 116 -69.42 -0.47 58.57
CA LYS A 116 -68.33 0.02 59.43
C LYS A 116 -67.00 -0.71 59.16
N ASP A 117 -67.03 -2.04 59.05
CA ASP A 117 -65.84 -2.85 58.75
C ASP A 117 -65.32 -2.55 57.34
N ALA A 118 -66.23 -2.35 56.37
CA ALA A 118 -65.88 -1.92 55.02
C ALA A 118 -65.25 -0.50 55.01
N PHE A 119 -65.73 0.41 55.87
CA PHE A 119 -65.09 1.73 56.07
C PHE A 119 -63.69 1.60 56.69
N HIS A 120 -63.54 0.84 57.78
CA HIS A 120 -62.24 0.58 58.40
C HIS A 120 -61.24 -0.02 57.39
N LEU A 121 -61.66 -1.02 56.60
CA LEU A 121 -60.84 -1.66 55.57
C LEU A 121 -60.51 -0.71 54.41
N TRP A 122 -61.42 0.18 54.01
CA TRP A 122 -61.13 1.23 53.02
C TRP A 122 -60.13 2.26 53.56
N SER A 123 -60.23 2.66 54.83
CA SER A 123 -59.28 3.58 55.48
C SER A 123 -57.90 2.94 55.67
N LEU A 124 -57.85 1.65 56.04
CA LEU A 124 -56.63 0.83 56.05
C LEU A 124 -56.02 0.70 54.64
N PHE A 125 -56.85 0.56 53.61
CA PHE A 125 -56.41 0.57 52.23
C PHE A 125 -55.78 1.92 51.85
N ASN A 126 -56.44 3.04 52.15
CA ASN A 126 -55.91 4.38 51.87
C ASN A 126 -54.56 4.59 52.58
N PHE A 127 -54.43 4.16 53.85
CA PHE A 127 -53.18 4.23 54.60
C PHE A 127 -52.04 3.43 53.92
N LEU A 128 -52.28 2.16 53.58
CA LEU A 128 -51.24 1.27 53.07
C LEU A 128 -50.96 1.41 51.56
N SER A 129 -51.89 1.94 50.77
CA SER A 129 -51.74 2.18 49.34
C SER A 129 -50.53 3.05 48.98
N GLU A 130 -50.03 2.92 47.75
CA GLU A 130 -49.06 3.84 47.15
C GLU A 130 -49.67 5.25 46.96
N ASP A 131 -48.84 6.27 46.70
CA ASP A 131 -49.26 7.69 46.79
C ASP A 131 -49.65 8.31 45.44
N LYS A 132 -49.88 7.47 44.42
CA LYS A 132 -50.29 7.87 43.07
C LYS A 132 -51.74 7.42 42.83
N TYR A 133 -52.52 8.22 42.10
CA TYR A 133 -53.85 7.82 41.63
C TYR A 133 -53.73 7.11 40.26
N PRO A 134 -54.50 6.03 39.97
CA PRO A 134 -55.46 5.35 40.86
C PRO A 134 -54.76 4.66 42.03
N LEU A 135 -55.36 4.75 43.22
CA LEU A 135 -54.78 4.20 44.45
C LEU A 135 -54.76 2.67 44.42
N VAL A 136 -53.58 2.13 44.67
CA VAL A 136 -53.24 0.71 44.59
C VAL A 136 -52.52 0.29 45.87
N MET A 137 -52.87 -0.87 46.40
CA MET A 137 -52.05 -1.58 47.39
C MET A 137 -51.26 -2.69 46.68
N VAL A 138 -49.94 -2.73 46.88
CA VAL A 138 -49.08 -3.80 46.34
C VAL A 138 -49.30 -5.11 47.12
N PRO A 139 -49.05 -6.29 46.51
CA PRO A 139 -49.25 -7.59 47.17
C PRO A 139 -48.59 -7.71 48.55
N ASP A 140 -47.35 -7.26 48.73
CA ASP A 140 -46.62 -7.26 50.02
C ASP A 140 -47.37 -6.54 51.15
N GLU A 141 -48.06 -5.43 50.83
CA GLU A 141 -48.81 -4.64 51.82
C GLU A 141 -50.20 -5.25 52.10
N VAL A 142 -50.81 -5.92 51.11
CA VAL A 142 -52.02 -6.74 51.32
C VAL A 142 -51.70 -7.94 52.20
N GLU A 143 -50.61 -8.66 51.92
CA GLU A 143 -50.14 -9.77 52.74
C GLU A 143 -49.84 -9.31 54.17
N TYR A 144 -49.20 -8.15 54.36
CA TYR A 144 -48.99 -7.53 55.67
C TYR A 144 -50.32 -7.22 56.39
N LEU A 145 -51.28 -6.60 55.71
CA LEU A 145 -52.58 -6.26 56.30
C LEU A 145 -53.38 -7.52 56.69
N LEU A 146 -53.41 -8.53 55.81
CA LEU A 146 -54.11 -9.78 56.08
C LEU A 146 -53.44 -10.56 57.21
N LYS A 147 -52.10 -10.61 57.27
CA LYS A 147 -51.38 -11.19 58.42
C LYS A 147 -51.73 -10.46 59.71
N LYS A 148 -51.84 -9.12 59.69
CA LYS A 148 -52.26 -8.33 60.86
C LYS A 148 -53.67 -8.67 61.33
N ILE A 149 -54.64 -8.77 60.42
CA ILE A 149 -56.04 -9.12 60.76
C ILE A 149 -56.12 -10.57 61.25
N CYS A 150 -55.44 -11.52 60.60
CA CYS A 150 -55.38 -12.92 61.05
C CYS A 150 -54.71 -13.04 62.43
N MET A 151 -53.63 -12.32 62.71
CA MET A 151 -52.98 -12.30 64.03
C MET A 151 -53.91 -11.77 65.14
N ALA A 152 -54.72 -10.73 64.88
CA ALA A 152 -55.72 -10.26 65.84
C ALA A 152 -56.82 -11.31 66.09
N MET A 153 -57.24 -12.04 65.06
CA MET A 153 -58.12 -13.22 65.21
C MET A 153 -57.44 -14.45 65.85
N SER A 154 -56.13 -14.40 66.13
CA SER A 154 -55.31 -15.56 66.56
C SER A 154 -55.30 -16.73 65.57
N VAL A 155 -55.30 -16.43 64.27
CA VAL A 155 -55.29 -17.38 63.13
C VAL A 155 -54.06 -17.14 62.26
N GLU A 156 -53.55 -18.18 61.59
CA GLU A 156 -52.48 -18.07 60.59
C GLU A 156 -53.05 -17.75 59.19
N LEU A 157 -52.39 -16.86 58.43
CA LEU A 157 -52.84 -16.52 57.07
C LEU A 157 -52.55 -17.66 56.08
N ASN A 158 -53.60 -18.23 55.50
CA ASN A 158 -53.48 -19.15 54.37
C ASN A 158 -53.02 -18.41 53.10
N CYS A 159 -51.72 -18.49 52.79
CA CYS A 159 -51.13 -17.81 51.65
C CYS A 159 -51.60 -18.37 50.29
N VAL A 160 -52.06 -19.63 50.22
CA VAL A 160 -52.53 -20.24 48.96
C VAL A 160 -53.82 -19.57 48.46
N GLU A 161 -54.76 -19.28 49.36
CA GLU A 161 -55.98 -18.53 48.99
C GLU A 161 -55.68 -17.07 48.61
N LEU A 162 -54.53 -16.51 49.01
CA LEU A 162 -54.07 -15.19 48.58
C LEU A 162 -53.37 -15.25 47.21
N GLU A 163 -52.59 -16.29 46.92
CA GLU A 163 -51.97 -16.52 45.60
C GLU A 163 -53.00 -16.70 44.47
N ASP A 164 -54.15 -17.31 44.76
CA ASP A 164 -55.35 -17.36 43.90
C ASP A 164 -55.78 -15.96 43.42
N PHE A 165 -55.82 -14.97 44.34
CA PHE A 165 -56.23 -13.60 44.02
C PHE A 165 -55.10 -12.78 43.39
N ILE A 166 -53.85 -12.96 43.84
CA ILE A 166 -52.67 -12.33 43.24
C ILE A 166 -52.49 -12.80 41.78
N SER A 167 -52.88 -14.03 41.46
CA SER A 167 -52.70 -14.61 40.12
C SER A 167 -53.69 -14.13 39.06
N GLN A 168 -54.63 -13.27 39.40
CA GLN A 168 -55.55 -12.64 38.45
C GLN A 168 -54.82 -11.51 37.69
N ASP A 169 -54.89 -11.50 36.35
CA ASP A 169 -54.07 -10.59 35.51
C ASP A 169 -54.21 -9.10 35.88
N ALA A 170 -55.42 -8.67 36.26
CA ALA A 170 -55.67 -7.29 36.71
C ALA A 170 -54.80 -6.90 37.92
N VAL A 171 -54.59 -7.84 38.84
CA VAL A 171 -53.74 -7.66 40.04
C VAL A 171 -52.26 -7.81 39.69
N ARG A 172 -51.90 -8.77 38.83
CA ARG A 172 -50.49 -8.98 38.42
C ARG A 172 -49.88 -7.76 37.75
N GLN A 173 -50.65 -7.02 36.95
CA GLN A 173 -50.14 -5.86 36.21
C GLN A 173 -50.25 -4.55 37.01
N ASN A 174 -51.34 -4.34 37.75
CA ASN A 174 -51.68 -3.04 38.36
C ASN A 174 -51.85 -3.08 39.89
N GLY A 175 -51.61 -4.21 40.56
CA GLY A 175 -51.83 -4.37 42.00
C GLY A 175 -53.30 -4.37 42.41
N PHE A 176 -53.57 -4.36 43.72
CA PHE A 176 -54.94 -4.40 44.24
C PHE A 176 -55.55 -3.00 44.29
N THR A 177 -56.72 -2.83 43.66
CA THR A 177 -57.60 -1.68 43.92
C THR A 177 -58.43 -1.91 45.19
N VAL A 178 -58.95 -0.84 45.81
CA VAL A 178 -59.79 -0.96 47.01
C VAL A 178 -61.06 -1.79 46.79
N TRP A 179 -61.62 -1.75 45.57
CA TRP A 179 -62.83 -2.50 45.23
C TRP A 179 -62.53 -4.01 45.14
N SER A 180 -61.46 -4.40 44.46
CA SER A 180 -60.98 -5.79 44.44
C SER A 180 -60.56 -6.31 45.81
N PHE A 181 -59.99 -5.45 46.68
CA PHE A 181 -59.65 -5.82 48.06
C PHE A 181 -60.90 -6.02 48.94
N LEU A 182 -61.87 -5.11 48.88
CA LEU A 182 -63.14 -5.25 49.58
C LEU A 182 -63.97 -6.43 49.05
N GLU A 183 -63.94 -6.71 47.75
CA GLU A 183 -64.58 -7.89 47.16
C GLU A 183 -63.93 -9.19 47.64
N MET A 184 -62.59 -9.28 47.63
CA MET A 184 -61.83 -10.39 48.22
C MET A 184 -62.24 -10.66 49.66
N MET A 185 -62.29 -9.62 50.51
CA MET A 185 -62.70 -9.77 51.91
C MET A 185 -64.18 -10.21 52.04
N ASN A 186 -65.08 -9.67 51.21
CA ASN A 186 -66.49 -10.10 51.16
C ASN A 186 -66.67 -11.55 50.70
N THR A 187 -65.72 -12.19 50.01
CA THR A 187 -65.82 -13.64 49.73
C THR A 187 -65.86 -14.48 51.02
N GLY A 188 -65.26 -13.99 52.11
CA GLY A 188 -65.12 -14.72 53.36
C GLY A 188 -64.26 -15.98 53.25
N LYS A 189 -63.40 -16.10 52.21
CA LYS A 189 -62.36 -17.15 52.14
C LYS A 189 -61.38 -17.02 53.32
N ILE A 190 -60.73 -15.86 53.43
CA ILE A 190 -59.70 -15.55 54.43
C ILE A 190 -60.24 -15.64 55.87
N THR A 191 -61.52 -15.33 56.08
CA THR A 191 -62.21 -15.36 57.38
C THR A 191 -63.07 -16.63 57.56
N ARG A 192 -62.91 -17.65 56.70
CA ARG A 192 -63.71 -18.88 56.70
C ARG A 192 -63.68 -19.55 58.08
N GLY A 193 -64.87 -19.75 58.65
CA GLY A 193 -65.06 -20.39 59.96
C GLY A 193 -64.93 -19.46 61.16
N MET A 194 -64.54 -18.19 60.98
CA MET A 194 -64.59 -17.17 62.03
C MET A 194 -66.00 -16.58 62.16
N GLY A 195 -66.36 -16.14 63.36
CA GLY A 195 -67.56 -15.34 63.58
C GLY A 195 -67.44 -13.94 62.96
N GLN A 196 -68.56 -13.37 62.51
CA GLN A 196 -68.60 -11.99 61.99
C GLN A 196 -68.16 -10.98 63.07
N GLU A 197 -68.52 -11.23 64.33
CA GLU A 197 -68.10 -10.41 65.49
C GLU A 197 -66.58 -10.43 65.69
N ILE A 198 -65.96 -11.62 65.69
CA ILE A 198 -64.50 -11.81 65.79
C ILE A 198 -63.79 -11.06 64.65
N THR A 199 -64.34 -11.16 63.44
CA THR A 199 -63.82 -10.48 62.25
C THR A 199 -63.90 -8.95 62.39
N SER A 200 -65.03 -8.41 62.84
CA SER A 200 -65.25 -6.98 63.07
C SER A 200 -64.33 -6.43 64.17
N MET A 201 -64.17 -7.16 65.28
CA MET A 201 -63.24 -6.81 66.35
C MET A 201 -61.79 -6.74 65.86
N ALA A 202 -61.33 -7.74 65.10
CA ALA A 202 -59.98 -7.75 64.53
C ALA A 202 -59.76 -6.62 63.51
N ILE A 203 -60.77 -6.28 62.71
CA ILE A 203 -60.72 -5.14 61.78
C ILE A 203 -60.68 -3.81 62.55
N GLU A 204 -61.43 -3.64 63.63
CA GLU A 204 -61.35 -2.44 64.48
C GLU A 204 -60.01 -2.34 65.21
N GLU A 205 -59.46 -3.43 65.76
CA GLU A 205 -58.16 -3.44 66.41
C GLU A 205 -57.05 -2.98 65.45
N VAL A 206 -56.98 -3.57 64.25
CA VAL A 206 -55.99 -3.23 63.23
C VAL A 206 -56.20 -1.81 62.67
N TYR A 207 -57.45 -1.36 62.52
CA TYR A 207 -57.77 0.04 62.17
C TYR A 207 -57.28 1.03 63.25
N ARG A 208 -57.49 0.71 64.54
CA ARG A 208 -57.02 1.53 65.65
C ARG A 208 -55.50 1.57 65.74
N GLU A 209 -54.83 0.44 65.57
CA GLU A 209 -53.35 0.35 65.58
C GLU A 209 -52.73 1.16 64.43
N ILE A 210 -53.20 0.95 63.19
CA ILE A 210 -52.55 1.45 61.97
C ILE A 210 -53.01 2.86 61.57
N VAL A 211 -54.32 3.16 61.66
CA VAL A 211 -54.91 4.40 61.11
C VAL A 211 -55.17 5.46 62.18
N ALA A 212 -55.54 5.04 63.40
CA ALA A 212 -55.76 5.94 64.54
C ALA A 212 -54.54 6.07 65.48
N ASP A 213 -53.39 5.49 65.10
CA ASP A 213 -52.11 5.51 65.84
C ASP A 213 -52.23 5.09 67.32
N VAL A 214 -53.12 4.13 67.63
CA VAL A 214 -53.24 3.56 68.99
C VAL A 214 -52.20 2.46 69.19
N LEU A 215 -51.11 2.80 69.88
CA LEU A 215 -49.98 1.89 70.11
C LEU A 215 -50.29 0.75 71.10
N LYS A 216 -51.25 0.97 72.02
CA LYS A 216 -51.88 -0.05 72.88
C LYS A 216 -53.10 0.52 73.59
N GLU A 217 -54.12 -0.30 73.81
CA GLU A 217 -55.18 0.00 74.78
C GLU A 217 -55.52 -1.20 75.68
N GLY A 218 -56.35 -0.97 76.70
CA GLY A 218 -56.72 -1.98 77.70
C GLY A 218 -56.97 -1.39 79.10
N TYR A 219 -57.44 -2.24 80.02
CA TYR A 219 -57.61 -1.87 81.43
C TYR A 219 -56.28 -1.89 82.20
N LEU A 220 -56.07 -0.88 83.06
CA LEU A 220 -54.99 -0.82 84.03
C LEU A 220 -55.49 -0.29 85.38
N TRP A 221 -54.89 -0.78 86.46
CA TRP A 221 -55.08 -0.24 87.80
C TRP A 221 -54.16 0.96 87.99
N LYS A 222 -54.74 2.16 88.04
CA LYS A 222 -54.03 3.43 88.24
C LYS A 222 -54.07 3.84 89.71
N LYS A 223 -52.92 4.25 90.25
CA LYS A 223 -52.85 4.86 91.59
C LYS A 223 -53.32 6.31 91.56
N SER A 224 -54.11 6.71 92.58
CA SER A 224 -54.50 8.09 92.82
C SER A 224 -53.42 8.81 93.62
N GLN A 225 -52.92 9.96 93.15
CA GLN A 225 -51.90 10.72 93.89
C GLN A 225 -52.46 11.28 95.21
N LEU A 226 -53.64 11.91 95.14
CA LEU A 226 -54.27 12.61 96.27
C LEU A 226 -54.82 11.68 97.35
N ARG A 227 -55.27 10.47 96.98
CA ARG A 227 -55.93 9.53 97.92
C ARG A 227 -55.17 8.22 98.12
N ARG A 228 -54.09 7.96 97.37
CA ARG A 228 -53.30 6.71 97.32
C ARG A 228 -54.07 5.44 96.91
N ASN A 229 -55.41 5.45 96.95
CA ASN A 229 -56.28 4.39 96.42
C ASN A 229 -55.97 4.06 94.94
N TRP A 230 -56.08 2.78 94.61
CA TRP A 230 -56.09 2.30 93.23
C TRP A 230 -57.50 2.38 92.62
N LYS A 231 -57.59 2.68 91.31
CA LYS A 231 -58.81 2.53 90.51
C LYS A 231 -58.49 1.91 89.17
N GLU A 232 -59.32 0.99 88.71
CA GLU A 232 -59.30 0.49 87.35
C GLU A 232 -59.82 1.58 86.39
N ARG A 233 -59.14 1.71 85.25
CA ARG A 233 -59.45 2.66 84.17
C ARG A 233 -59.06 2.02 82.84
N TRP A 234 -59.80 2.34 81.77
CA TRP A 234 -59.32 2.05 80.42
C TRP A 234 -58.24 3.07 80.05
N PHE A 235 -57.18 2.61 79.39
CA PHE A 235 -56.11 3.45 78.88
C PHE A 235 -56.00 3.30 77.37
N THR A 236 -55.69 4.39 76.68
CA THR A 236 -55.38 4.42 75.24
C THR A 236 -54.08 5.18 75.05
N LEU A 237 -53.04 4.47 74.57
CA LEU A 237 -51.72 5.03 74.27
C LEU A 237 -51.65 5.48 72.80
N ARG A 238 -51.30 6.74 72.59
CA ARG A 238 -50.88 7.34 71.31
C ARG A 238 -49.41 7.77 71.42
N PRO A 239 -48.72 8.12 70.31
CA PRO A 239 -47.31 8.48 70.33
C PRO A 239 -46.94 9.64 71.27
N ILE A 240 -47.86 10.61 71.46
CA ILE A 240 -47.65 11.81 72.30
C ILE A 240 -48.53 11.87 73.57
N THR A 241 -49.54 11.02 73.71
CA THR A 241 -50.41 11.00 74.91
C THR A 241 -50.78 9.60 75.37
N LEU A 242 -50.84 9.43 76.69
CA LEU A 242 -51.49 8.31 77.35
C LEU A 242 -52.77 8.82 78.03
N ASP A 243 -53.89 8.73 77.31
CA ASP A 243 -55.21 9.12 77.81
C ASP A 243 -55.85 7.96 78.62
N TYR A 244 -56.66 8.29 79.63
CA TYR A 244 -57.38 7.30 80.41
C TYR A 244 -58.83 7.69 80.68
N TYR A 245 -59.71 6.69 80.71
CA TYR A 245 -61.17 6.81 80.63
C TYR A 245 -61.86 5.98 81.71
N THR A 246 -63.13 6.31 82.02
CA THR A 246 -63.92 5.53 83.01
C THR A 246 -64.05 4.06 82.61
N SER A 247 -64.26 3.79 81.32
CA SER A 247 -64.44 2.47 80.71
C SER A 247 -63.98 2.50 79.24
N GLU A 248 -63.99 1.32 78.61
CA GLU A 248 -63.65 1.07 77.21
C GLU A 248 -64.54 1.79 76.18
N ASP A 249 -65.72 2.28 76.59
CA ASP A 249 -66.58 3.09 75.71
C ASP A 249 -65.99 4.46 75.38
N ARG A 250 -64.92 4.87 76.09
CA ARG A 250 -64.13 6.09 75.90
C ARG A 250 -64.93 7.41 75.95
N LYS A 251 -66.18 7.40 76.43
CA LYS A 251 -67.03 8.60 76.54
C LYS A 251 -66.52 9.58 77.60
N GLU A 252 -66.14 9.06 78.77
CA GLU A 252 -65.63 9.87 79.87
C GLU A 252 -64.10 9.84 79.94
N ARG A 253 -63.42 10.83 79.36
CA ARG A 253 -61.98 11.01 79.57
C ARG A 253 -61.71 11.53 80.98
N GLN A 254 -61.07 10.69 81.80
CA GLN A 254 -60.74 10.93 83.21
C GLN A 254 -59.35 11.60 83.39
N GLY A 255 -58.57 11.70 82.32
CA GLY A 255 -57.37 12.52 82.23
C GLY A 255 -56.50 12.14 81.04
N SER A 256 -55.40 12.88 80.89
CA SER A 256 -54.37 12.66 79.88
C SER A 256 -53.00 12.81 80.51
N ILE A 257 -52.02 12.07 80.01
CA ILE A 257 -50.60 12.18 80.38
C ILE A 257 -49.85 12.44 79.08
N ALA A 258 -49.32 13.65 78.92
CA ALA A 258 -48.42 13.95 77.81
C ALA A 258 -47.14 13.11 77.95
N LEU A 259 -46.65 12.59 76.82
CA LEU A 259 -45.38 11.89 76.72
C LEU A 259 -44.39 12.81 76.00
N ASP A 260 -43.20 12.94 76.55
CA ASP A 260 -42.09 13.68 75.96
C ASP A 260 -40.80 12.84 75.98
N GLY A 261 -39.71 13.35 75.39
CA GLY A 261 -38.40 12.69 75.42
C GLY A 261 -37.75 12.60 76.81
N ASN A 262 -38.33 13.23 77.85
CA ASN A 262 -37.87 13.17 79.23
C ASN A 262 -38.66 12.14 80.06
N CYS A 263 -39.76 11.61 79.52
CA CYS A 263 -40.51 10.53 80.14
C CYS A 263 -39.68 9.24 80.18
N CYS A 264 -39.80 8.49 81.28
CA CYS A 264 -39.29 7.13 81.35
C CYS A 264 -40.31 6.20 82.01
N VAL A 265 -40.24 4.91 81.69
CA VAL A 265 -41.12 3.90 82.27
C VAL A 265 -40.28 2.79 82.92
N GLU A 266 -40.56 2.53 84.19
CA GLU A 266 -39.79 1.62 85.04
C GLU A 266 -40.71 0.53 85.62
N VAL A 267 -40.24 -0.71 85.61
CA VAL A 267 -40.90 -1.82 86.29
C VAL A 267 -40.75 -1.65 87.81
N LEU A 268 -41.84 -1.86 88.55
CA LEU A 268 -41.85 -1.78 90.01
C LEU A 268 -42.01 -3.16 90.64
N SER A 269 -41.47 -3.33 91.84
CA SER A 269 -41.74 -4.49 92.70
C SER A 269 -43.20 -4.47 93.19
N ASP A 270 -43.81 -5.65 93.32
CA ASP A 270 -45.14 -5.83 93.89
C ASP A 270 -45.23 -5.18 95.30
N ARG A 271 -46.22 -4.31 95.54
CA ARG A 271 -46.47 -3.61 96.82
C ARG A 271 -47.91 -3.11 96.89
N ASP A 272 -48.36 -2.60 98.04
CA ASP A 272 -49.73 -2.10 98.27
C ASP A 272 -50.85 -3.12 97.89
N GLY A 273 -50.55 -4.43 97.98
CA GLY A 273 -51.46 -5.50 97.54
C GLY A 273 -51.62 -5.61 96.01
N LYS A 274 -50.84 -4.88 95.21
CA LYS A 274 -50.85 -4.92 93.75
C LYS A 274 -49.59 -5.58 93.19
N ARG A 275 -49.78 -6.30 92.09
CA ARG A 275 -48.76 -7.05 91.37
C ARG A 275 -48.53 -6.50 89.97
N CYS A 276 -47.51 -7.00 89.28
CA CYS A 276 -47.29 -6.72 87.85
C CYS A 276 -47.17 -5.20 87.60
N MET A 277 -46.47 -4.50 88.50
CA MET A 277 -46.49 -3.06 88.56
C MET A 277 -45.41 -2.39 87.70
N PHE A 278 -45.67 -1.14 87.33
CA PHE A 278 -44.75 -0.24 86.68
C PHE A 278 -45.09 1.22 87.03
N CYS A 279 -44.22 2.16 86.69
CA CYS A 279 -44.57 3.57 86.72
C CYS A 279 -44.05 4.33 85.51
N LEU A 280 -44.82 5.31 85.06
CA LEU A 280 -44.43 6.30 84.07
C LEU A 280 -44.00 7.57 84.82
N LYS A 281 -42.71 7.90 84.76
CA LYS A 281 -42.19 9.18 85.24
C LYS A 281 -42.30 10.20 84.12
N THR A 282 -42.74 11.40 84.46
CA THR A 282 -42.75 12.61 83.63
C THR A 282 -41.99 13.70 84.38
N LEU A 283 -41.59 14.79 83.71
CA LEU A 283 -40.91 15.94 84.34
C LEU A 283 -41.59 16.47 85.61
N SER A 284 -42.92 16.33 85.75
CA SER A 284 -43.68 16.85 86.90
C SER A 284 -44.18 15.79 87.87
N LYS A 285 -44.45 14.55 87.42
CA LYS A 285 -45.28 13.55 88.13
C LYS A 285 -44.86 12.12 87.79
N THR A 286 -44.83 11.25 88.80
CA THR A 286 -44.66 9.79 88.63
C THR A 286 -45.99 9.07 88.78
N TYR A 287 -46.45 8.39 87.72
CA TYR A 287 -47.73 7.70 87.65
C TYR A 287 -47.56 6.20 87.87
N GLU A 288 -47.91 5.70 89.06
CA GLU A 288 -47.89 4.27 89.38
C GLU A 288 -49.10 3.53 88.78
N MET A 289 -48.83 2.38 88.16
CA MET A 289 -49.79 1.54 87.44
C MET A 289 -49.54 0.05 87.72
N SER A 290 -50.58 -0.76 87.60
CA SER A 290 -50.56 -2.22 87.80
C SER A 290 -51.39 -2.88 86.71
N ALA A 291 -50.80 -3.84 86.00
CA ALA A 291 -51.47 -4.66 84.99
C ALA A 291 -52.07 -5.93 85.62
N SER A 292 -52.95 -6.62 84.87
CA SER A 292 -53.49 -7.94 85.21
C SER A 292 -52.40 -8.97 85.48
N ASP A 293 -51.36 -8.98 84.65
CA ASP A 293 -50.36 -10.05 84.56
C ASP A 293 -49.02 -9.53 84.00
N THR A 294 -48.02 -10.42 84.01
CA THR A 294 -46.64 -10.12 83.57
C THR A 294 -46.55 -9.78 82.09
N LYS A 295 -47.34 -10.42 81.22
CA LYS A 295 -47.34 -10.20 79.77
C LYS A 295 -47.94 -8.83 79.45
N GLN A 296 -49.11 -8.51 79.99
CA GLN A 296 -49.72 -7.18 79.84
C GLN A 296 -48.80 -6.08 80.39
N ARG A 297 -48.12 -6.29 81.53
CA ARG A 297 -47.10 -5.34 82.01
C ARG A 297 -45.97 -5.14 80.99
N GLN A 298 -45.43 -6.22 80.43
CA GLN A 298 -44.35 -6.15 79.43
C GLN A 298 -44.82 -5.41 78.17
N GLU A 299 -45.99 -5.73 77.64
CA GLU A 299 -46.58 -5.04 76.48
C GLU A 299 -46.80 -3.54 76.75
N TRP A 300 -47.38 -3.18 77.90
CA TRP A 300 -47.58 -1.78 78.28
C TRP A 300 -46.26 -1.01 78.42
N THR A 301 -45.25 -1.60 79.06
CA THR A 301 -43.93 -0.96 79.20
C THR A 301 -43.22 -0.81 77.85
N ALA A 302 -43.26 -1.83 76.98
CA ALA A 302 -42.65 -1.79 75.65
C ALA A 302 -43.37 -0.83 74.67
N ALA A 303 -44.69 -0.73 74.76
CA ALA A 303 -45.48 0.23 73.98
C ALA A 303 -45.19 1.68 74.43
N ILE A 304 -45.14 1.94 75.74
CA ILE A 304 -44.78 3.27 76.29
C ILE A 304 -43.34 3.65 75.92
N GLN A 305 -42.38 2.72 76.01
CA GLN A 305 -41.00 2.94 75.52
C GLN A 305 -40.96 3.24 74.01
N THR A 306 -41.88 2.67 73.23
CA THR A 306 -42.00 2.96 71.80
C THR A 306 -42.59 4.34 71.52
N ALA A 307 -43.60 4.77 72.28
CA ALA A 307 -44.11 6.15 72.20
C ALA A 307 -43.01 7.19 72.49
N ILE A 308 -42.29 7.02 73.62
CA ILE A 308 -41.18 7.90 74.02
C ILE A 308 -40.06 7.92 72.96
N ARG A 309 -39.71 6.74 72.40
CA ARG A 309 -38.71 6.63 71.32
C ARG A 309 -39.16 7.35 70.05
N LEU A 310 -40.41 7.18 69.62
CA LEU A 310 -40.95 7.88 68.44
C LEU A 310 -40.86 9.39 68.60
N HIS A 311 -41.26 9.94 69.76
CA HIS A 311 -41.11 11.37 70.03
C HIS A 311 -39.63 11.81 70.01
N THR A 312 -38.71 11.00 70.56
CA THR A 312 -37.27 11.30 70.58
C THR A 312 -36.66 11.24 69.17
N GLU A 313 -37.16 10.35 68.30
CA GLU A 313 -36.81 10.26 66.88
C GLU A 313 -37.52 11.30 65.99
N GLY A 314 -38.37 12.17 66.55
CA GLY A 314 -39.14 13.18 65.81
C GLY A 314 -40.28 12.62 64.95
N LYS A 315 -40.76 11.39 65.26
CA LYS A 315 -41.74 10.64 64.46
C LYS A 315 -43.14 10.73 65.04
N THR A 316 -44.11 11.01 64.17
CA THR A 316 -45.52 11.18 64.54
C THR A 316 -46.30 9.86 64.63
N SER A 317 -45.87 8.81 63.92
CA SER A 317 -46.58 7.52 63.83
C SER A 317 -45.59 6.35 63.72
N LEU A 318 -45.91 5.23 64.39
CA LEU A 318 -45.18 3.97 64.23
C LEU A 318 -45.43 3.34 62.86
N HIS A 319 -46.68 3.33 62.41
CA HIS A 319 -47.05 2.63 61.17
C HIS A 319 -46.64 3.40 59.91
N LYS A 320 -46.49 4.73 59.97
CA LYS A 320 -45.88 5.51 58.88
C LYS A 320 -44.39 5.18 58.73
N ASP A 321 -43.63 5.15 59.83
CA ASP A 321 -42.21 4.73 59.83
C ASP A 321 -42.03 3.29 59.34
N LEU A 322 -42.88 2.35 59.79
CA LEU A 322 -42.85 0.97 59.32
C LEU A 322 -43.25 0.82 57.84
N LYS A 323 -44.25 1.58 57.36
CA LYS A 323 -44.64 1.58 55.94
C LYS A 323 -43.51 2.13 55.07
N LEU A 324 -42.90 3.26 55.46
CA LEU A 324 -41.78 3.85 54.73
C LEU A 324 -40.62 2.85 54.61
N LYS A 325 -40.23 2.22 55.73
CA LYS A 325 -39.19 1.18 55.75
C LYS A 325 -39.53 -0.03 54.86
N ARG A 326 -40.79 -0.45 54.77
CA ARG A 326 -41.20 -1.51 53.81
C ARG A 326 -41.06 -1.04 52.37
N ARG A 327 -41.45 0.20 52.04
CA ARG A 327 -41.28 0.78 50.71
C ARG A 327 -39.79 0.86 50.31
N GLU A 328 -38.95 1.40 51.19
CA GLU A 328 -37.50 1.48 51.00
C GLU A 328 -36.88 0.10 50.76
N GLN A 329 -37.30 -0.92 51.52
CA GLN A 329 -36.87 -2.30 51.31
C GLN A 329 -37.35 -2.88 49.97
N ARG A 330 -38.59 -2.60 49.54
CA ARG A 330 -39.11 -3.00 48.22
C ARG A 330 -38.30 -2.35 47.10
N GLU A 331 -38.10 -1.04 47.14
CA GLU A 331 -37.25 -0.33 46.17
C GLU A 331 -35.81 -0.83 46.16
N GLN A 332 -35.23 -1.14 47.33
CA GLN A 332 -33.86 -1.64 47.42
C GLN A 332 -33.74 -3.08 46.91
N ARG A 333 -34.80 -3.90 46.98
CA ARG A 333 -34.89 -5.21 46.32
C ARG A 333 -35.00 -5.06 44.80
N GLU A 334 -35.87 -4.19 44.31
CA GLU A 334 -36.02 -3.87 42.89
C GLU A 334 -34.71 -3.38 42.27
N LYS A 335 -34.05 -2.39 42.88
CA LYS A 335 -32.73 -1.87 42.47
C LYS A 335 -31.66 -2.98 42.43
N ARG A 336 -31.70 -3.95 43.35
CA ARG A 336 -30.81 -5.13 43.36
C ARG A 336 -31.18 -6.20 42.32
N ARG A 337 -32.45 -6.29 41.91
CA ARG A 337 -32.87 -7.18 40.82
C ARG A 337 -32.40 -6.61 39.47
N LEU A 338 -32.72 -5.34 39.20
CA LEU A 338 -32.32 -4.62 37.99
C LEU A 338 -30.80 -4.62 37.80
N ALA A 339 -30.02 -4.36 38.86
CA ALA A 339 -28.56 -4.41 38.78
C ALA A 339 -28.01 -5.81 38.43
N LYS A 340 -28.66 -6.89 38.89
CA LYS A 340 -28.30 -8.26 38.52
C LYS A 340 -28.72 -8.63 37.10
N GLU A 341 -29.90 -8.18 36.67
CA GLU A 341 -30.38 -8.34 35.30
C GLU A 341 -29.44 -7.61 34.31
N GLU A 342 -28.99 -6.40 34.64
CA GLU A 342 -27.99 -5.66 33.87
C GLU A 342 -26.62 -6.34 33.87
N GLU A 343 -26.14 -6.83 35.02
CA GLU A 343 -24.89 -7.60 35.13
C GLU A 343 -24.93 -8.89 34.29
N GLN A 344 -26.06 -9.60 34.30
CA GLN A 344 -26.28 -10.80 33.48
C GLN A 344 -26.33 -10.47 31.98
N GLN A 345 -27.00 -9.39 31.57
CA GLN A 345 -27.01 -8.93 30.17
C GLN A 345 -25.60 -8.53 29.70
N ARG A 346 -24.83 -7.82 30.53
CA ARG A 346 -23.43 -7.47 30.25
C ARG A 346 -22.55 -8.72 30.12
N PHE A 347 -22.74 -9.72 30.99
CA PHE A 347 -22.02 -10.99 30.90
C PHE A 347 -22.36 -11.78 29.63
N GLN A 348 -23.65 -11.86 29.28
CA GLN A 348 -24.12 -12.50 28.04
C GLN A 348 -23.55 -11.82 26.80
N ALA A 349 -23.58 -10.48 26.73
CA ALA A 349 -23.01 -9.72 25.62
C ALA A 349 -21.50 -9.94 25.46
N LEU A 350 -20.74 -9.99 26.57
CA LEU A 350 -19.31 -10.32 26.56
C LEU A 350 -19.03 -11.77 26.13
N GLN A 351 -19.91 -12.71 26.48
CA GLN A 351 -19.81 -14.09 26.02
C GLN A 351 -20.11 -14.20 24.51
N GLU A 352 -21.16 -13.54 24.01
CA GLU A 352 -21.43 -13.48 22.56
C GLU A 352 -20.27 -12.83 21.79
N GLU A 353 -19.69 -11.74 22.29
CA GLU A 353 -18.55 -11.07 21.65
C GLU A 353 -17.32 -12.01 21.59
N LYS A 354 -17.08 -12.76 22.66
CA LYS A 354 -16.01 -13.77 22.73
C LYS A 354 -16.27 -14.93 21.76
N GLU A 355 -17.49 -15.42 21.65
CA GLU A 355 -17.87 -16.50 20.73
C GLU A 355 -17.74 -16.06 19.26
N ARG A 356 -18.18 -14.83 18.93
CA ARG A 356 -17.96 -14.22 17.60
C ARG A 356 -16.47 -14.11 17.26
N LYS A 357 -15.65 -13.62 18.19
CA LYS A 357 -14.18 -13.53 18.02
C LYS A 357 -13.50 -14.89 17.88
N LEU A 358 -14.00 -15.92 18.55
CA LEU A 358 -13.50 -17.29 18.38
C LEU A 358 -13.84 -17.85 17.00
N ALA A 359 -15.07 -17.64 16.52
CA ALA A 359 -15.47 -18.05 15.16
C ALA A 359 -14.69 -17.31 14.06
N GLU A 360 -14.44 -16.01 14.23
CA GLU A 360 -13.58 -15.22 13.33
C GLU A 360 -12.13 -15.76 13.30
N LEU A 361 -11.55 -16.05 14.47
CA LEU A 361 -10.22 -16.67 14.59
C LEU A 361 -10.17 -18.10 14.05
N GLU A 362 -11.28 -18.83 14.01
CA GLU A 362 -11.38 -20.14 13.38
C GLU A 362 -11.41 -20.01 11.85
N LEU A 363 -12.30 -19.16 11.31
CA LEU A 363 -12.39 -18.85 9.88
C LEU A 363 -11.05 -18.35 9.31
N LEU A 364 -10.33 -17.50 10.04
CA LEU A 364 -8.99 -17.03 9.67
C LEU A 364 -7.96 -18.17 9.61
N LYS A 365 -8.01 -19.13 10.55
CA LYS A 365 -7.13 -20.32 10.51
C LYS A 365 -7.48 -21.23 9.35
N GLU A 366 -8.76 -21.40 9.02
CA GLU A 366 -9.18 -22.21 7.87
C GLU A 366 -8.74 -21.58 6.56
N ALA A 367 -8.94 -20.28 6.38
CA ALA A 367 -8.45 -19.52 5.23
C ALA A 367 -6.91 -19.61 5.12
N GLN A 368 -6.18 -19.53 6.24
CA GLN A 368 -4.73 -19.72 6.25
C GLN A 368 -4.31 -21.13 5.80
N ARG A 369 -4.97 -22.20 6.29
CA ARG A 369 -4.72 -23.59 5.83
C ARG A 369 -5.01 -23.75 4.35
N GLN A 370 -6.11 -23.19 3.85
CA GLN A 370 -6.49 -23.25 2.43
C GLN A 370 -5.48 -22.52 1.54
N ALA A 371 -5.04 -21.32 1.95
CA ALA A 371 -4.01 -20.57 1.25
C ALA A 371 -2.67 -21.31 1.22
N GLN A 372 -2.25 -21.94 2.33
CA GLN A 372 -1.04 -22.77 2.37
C GLN A 372 -1.16 -23.99 1.44
N ALA A 373 -2.27 -24.72 1.48
CA ALA A 373 -2.48 -25.87 0.59
C ALA A 373 -2.50 -25.50 -0.90
N LEU A 374 -3.01 -24.31 -1.24
CA LEU A 374 -2.94 -23.76 -2.61
C LEU A 374 -1.52 -23.40 -3.03
N LEU A 375 -0.71 -22.82 -2.13
CA LEU A 375 0.71 -22.54 -2.38
C LEU A 375 1.51 -23.83 -2.55
N GLU A 376 1.28 -24.85 -1.72
CA GLU A 376 1.91 -26.17 -1.84
C GLU A 376 1.53 -26.87 -3.17
N GLN A 377 0.27 -26.75 -3.62
CA GLN A 377 -0.14 -27.23 -4.94
C GLN A 377 0.51 -26.45 -6.09
N ASP A 378 0.64 -25.13 -6.00
CA ASP A 378 1.27 -24.32 -7.04
C ASP A 378 2.79 -24.57 -7.10
N GLU A 379 3.45 -24.74 -5.95
CA GLU A 379 4.84 -25.20 -5.90
C GLU A 379 5.01 -26.59 -6.53
N MET A 380 4.13 -27.55 -6.22
CA MET A 380 4.19 -28.88 -6.85
C MET A 380 4.01 -28.79 -8.37
N ARG A 381 3.07 -27.97 -8.87
CA ARG A 381 2.90 -27.74 -10.32
C ARG A 381 4.12 -27.08 -10.96
N ARG A 382 4.73 -26.08 -10.32
CA ARG A 382 5.97 -25.43 -10.81
C ARG A 382 7.13 -26.41 -10.86
N ARG A 383 7.27 -27.28 -9.85
CA ARG A 383 8.30 -28.34 -9.82
C ARG A 383 8.07 -29.37 -10.92
N GLN A 384 6.85 -29.88 -11.07
CA GLN A 384 6.45 -30.80 -12.15
C GLN A 384 6.72 -30.20 -13.52
N HIS A 385 6.30 -28.95 -13.77
CA HIS A 385 6.54 -28.29 -15.05
C HIS A 385 8.04 -28.05 -15.34
N HIS A 386 8.84 -27.77 -14.32
CA HIS A 386 10.30 -27.65 -14.47
C HIS A 386 10.96 -29.01 -14.77
N GLU A 387 10.48 -30.09 -14.13
CA GLU A 387 10.93 -31.45 -14.39
C GLU A 387 10.54 -31.94 -15.79
N GLU A 388 9.29 -31.71 -16.23
CA GLU A 388 8.82 -31.94 -17.60
C GLU A 388 9.67 -31.19 -18.63
N MET A 389 9.97 -29.90 -18.37
CA MET A 389 10.81 -29.07 -19.23
C MET A 389 12.25 -29.59 -19.30
N GLN A 390 12.82 -30.04 -18.17
CA GLN A 390 14.15 -30.64 -18.14
C GLN A 390 14.17 -31.97 -18.92
N GLN A 391 13.18 -32.85 -18.71
CA GLN A 391 13.07 -34.12 -19.44
C GLN A 391 12.92 -33.88 -20.95
N ALA A 392 12.10 -32.91 -21.36
CA ALA A 392 11.96 -32.53 -22.77
C ALA A 392 13.28 -32.00 -23.37
N LEU A 393 14.03 -31.18 -22.62
CA LEU A 393 15.35 -30.69 -23.03
C LEU A 393 16.39 -31.83 -23.12
N GLU A 394 16.36 -32.79 -22.20
CA GLU A 394 17.22 -33.97 -22.24
C GLU A 394 16.92 -34.90 -23.44
N VAL A 395 15.65 -35.02 -23.83
CA VAL A 395 15.23 -35.72 -25.06
C VAL A 395 15.73 -34.97 -26.30
N GLN A 396 15.49 -33.66 -26.41
CA GLN A 396 16.00 -32.85 -27.53
C GLN A 396 17.53 -32.87 -27.64
N LEU A 397 18.24 -32.85 -26.50
CA LEU A 397 19.70 -33.00 -26.45
C LEU A 397 20.18 -34.41 -26.83
N ARG A 398 19.34 -35.45 -26.71
CA ARG A 398 19.63 -36.80 -27.20
C ARG A 398 19.40 -36.89 -28.70
N GLU A 399 18.24 -36.45 -29.18
CA GLU A 399 17.89 -36.39 -30.60
C GLU A 399 18.91 -35.56 -31.40
N ALA A 400 19.34 -34.41 -30.88
CA ALA A 400 20.36 -33.58 -31.50
C ALA A 400 21.76 -34.23 -31.50
N LYS A 401 22.11 -35.06 -30.50
CA LYS A 401 23.35 -35.85 -30.51
C LYS A 401 23.29 -36.99 -31.51
N GLU A 402 22.15 -37.68 -31.61
CA GLU A 402 21.92 -38.78 -32.55
C GLU A 402 21.91 -38.26 -33.99
N SER A 403 21.19 -37.16 -34.27
CA SER A 403 21.20 -36.46 -35.56
C SER A 403 22.59 -35.92 -35.94
N ARG A 404 23.36 -35.41 -34.97
CA ARG A 404 24.76 -35.05 -35.22
C ARG A 404 25.63 -36.27 -35.52
N ALA A 405 25.42 -37.40 -34.83
CA ALA A 405 26.18 -38.62 -35.06
C ALA A 405 25.88 -39.25 -36.44
N THR A 406 24.62 -39.27 -36.88
CA THR A 406 24.27 -39.72 -38.24
C THR A 406 24.84 -38.78 -39.30
N MET A 407 24.72 -37.47 -39.12
CA MET A 407 25.32 -36.47 -40.03
C MET A 407 26.86 -36.59 -40.09
N GLN A 408 27.52 -36.89 -38.97
CA GLN A 408 28.97 -37.16 -38.96
C GLN A 408 29.33 -38.46 -39.69
N ALA A 409 28.51 -39.51 -39.59
CA ALA A 409 28.70 -40.74 -40.36
C ALA A 409 28.48 -40.52 -41.88
N GLU A 410 27.46 -39.74 -42.27
CA GLU A 410 27.24 -39.34 -43.67
C GLU A 410 28.40 -38.49 -44.21
N MET A 411 28.92 -37.55 -43.40
CA MET A 411 30.11 -36.76 -43.76
C MET A 411 31.32 -37.64 -44.04
N VAL A 412 31.63 -38.61 -43.17
CA VAL A 412 32.75 -39.55 -43.38
C VAL A 412 32.58 -40.38 -44.65
N LEU A 413 31.36 -40.87 -44.92
CA LEU A 413 31.07 -41.57 -46.19
C LEU A 413 31.25 -40.67 -47.42
N LYS A 414 30.92 -39.38 -47.32
CA LYS A 414 31.14 -38.40 -48.39
C LYS A 414 32.61 -38.00 -48.55
N GLU A 415 33.38 -37.96 -47.47
CA GLU A 415 34.84 -37.78 -47.52
C GLU A 415 35.53 -39.00 -48.15
N GLU A 416 35.08 -40.23 -47.85
CA GLU A 416 35.56 -41.44 -48.54
C GLU A 416 35.21 -41.47 -50.04
N GLU A 417 33.99 -41.08 -50.42
CA GLU A 417 33.61 -40.93 -51.82
C GLU A 417 34.47 -39.89 -52.54
N ALA A 418 34.71 -38.73 -51.90
CA ALA A 418 35.57 -37.67 -52.44
C ALA A 418 37.04 -38.09 -52.52
N GLU A 419 37.56 -38.86 -51.56
CA GLU A 419 38.90 -39.46 -51.65
C GLU A 419 39.03 -40.40 -52.85
N ARG A 420 38.04 -41.26 -53.09
CA ARG A 420 38.03 -42.19 -54.23
C ARG A 420 38.01 -41.42 -55.55
N GLN A 421 37.26 -40.31 -55.62
CA GLN A 421 37.26 -39.40 -56.77
C GLN A 421 38.62 -38.70 -56.95
N ARG A 422 39.23 -38.16 -55.88
CA ARG A 422 40.58 -37.54 -55.92
C ARG A 422 41.66 -38.51 -56.37
N LYS A 423 41.65 -39.75 -55.85
CA LYS A 423 42.56 -40.83 -56.28
C LYS A 423 42.39 -41.12 -57.77
N ARG A 424 41.15 -41.20 -58.26
CA ARG A 424 40.87 -41.40 -59.69
C ARG A 424 41.29 -40.21 -60.57
N ILE A 425 41.20 -38.97 -60.09
CA ILE A 425 41.72 -37.79 -60.79
C ILE A 425 43.26 -37.89 -60.89
N LYS A 426 43.94 -38.20 -59.79
CA LYS A 426 45.41 -38.35 -59.76
C LYS A 426 45.92 -39.47 -60.69
N GLU A 427 45.21 -40.59 -60.78
CA GLU A 427 45.50 -41.66 -61.77
C GLU A 427 45.42 -41.17 -63.22
N LEU A 428 44.51 -40.23 -63.52
CA LEU A 428 44.35 -39.65 -64.86
C LEU A 428 45.40 -38.57 -65.14
N GLU A 429 45.78 -37.78 -64.13
CA GLU A 429 46.88 -36.79 -64.20
C GLU A 429 48.25 -37.46 -64.43
N GLU A 430 48.52 -38.57 -63.73
CA GLU A 430 49.73 -39.38 -63.92
C GLU A 430 49.77 -40.03 -65.32
N MET A 431 48.61 -40.48 -65.83
CA MET A 431 48.48 -41.00 -67.19
C MET A 431 48.67 -39.91 -68.25
N GLN A 432 48.12 -38.70 -68.04
CA GLN A 432 48.36 -37.55 -68.92
C GLN A 432 49.84 -37.18 -68.94
N THR A 433 50.48 -37.08 -67.78
CA THR A 433 51.93 -36.76 -67.67
C THR A 433 52.77 -37.78 -68.45
N SER A 434 52.44 -39.08 -68.34
CA SER A 434 53.12 -40.15 -69.10
C SER A 434 52.94 -40.03 -70.62
N LEU A 435 51.79 -39.54 -71.09
CA LEU A 435 51.53 -39.29 -72.51
C LEU A 435 52.26 -38.03 -73.02
N GLU A 436 52.37 -37.00 -72.18
CA GLU A 436 53.14 -35.79 -72.49
C GLU A 436 54.65 -36.07 -72.56
N GLU A 437 55.19 -36.90 -71.65
CA GLU A 437 56.58 -37.38 -71.73
C GLU A 437 56.85 -38.19 -73.00
N ALA A 438 55.94 -39.09 -73.39
CA ALA A 438 56.07 -39.87 -74.63
C ALA A 438 56.07 -38.96 -75.88
N LEU A 439 55.21 -37.94 -75.91
CA LEU A 439 55.18 -36.94 -76.99
C LEU A 439 56.47 -36.11 -77.03
N GLN A 440 57.03 -35.72 -75.88
CA GLN A 440 58.32 -35.03 -75.82
C GLN A 440 59.49 -35.90 -76.31
N GLN A 441 59.46 -37.21 -76.06
CA GLN A 441 60.46 -38.14 -76.59
C GLN A 441 60.40 -38.23 -78.13
N GLU A 442 59.21 -38.26 -78.73
CA GLU A 442 59.07 -38.25 -80.19
C GLU A 442 59.53 -36.92 -80.80
N ILE A 443 59.19 -35.77 -80.18
CA ILE A 443 59.69 -34.45 -80.60
C ILE A 443 61.22 -34.38 -80.55
N LYS A 444 61.84 -34.91 -79.48
CA LYS A 444 63.30 -34.94 -79.34
C LYS A 444 63.96 -35.79 -80.42
N ALA A 445 63.42 -36.98 -80.70
CA ALA A 445 63.94 -37.86 -81.75
C ALA A 445 63.91 -37.22 -83.15
N ARG A 446 62.89 -36.38 -83.43
CA ARG A 446 62.82 -35.56 -84.66
C ARG A 446 63.93 -34.51 -84.72
N GLN A 447 64.18 -33.82 -83.61
CA GLN A 447 65.21 -32.77 -83.53
C GLN A 447 66.63 -33.36 -83.69
N ASP A 448 66.88 -34.53 -83.11
CA ASP A 448 68.16 -35.24 -83.27
C ASP A 448 68.40 -35.63 -84.75
N GLU A 449 67.37 -36.01 -85.53
CA GLU A 449 67.49 -36.26 -86.99
C GLU A 449 67.94 -35.00 -87.76
N GLU A 450 67.39 -33.83 -87.43
CA GLU A 450 67.72 -32.56 -88.09
C GLU A 450 69.17 -32.11 -87.77
N VAL A 451 69.63 -32.34 -86.54
CA VAL A 451 71.02 -32.07 -86.14
C VAL A 451 72.01 -32.91 -86.94
N PHE A 452 71.72 -34.19 -87.20
CA PHE A 452 72.60 -35.03 -88.03
C PHE A 452 72.68 -34.57 -89.49
N ARG A 453 71.60 -34.02 -90.07
CA ARG A 453 71.67 -33.39 -91.41
C ARG A 453 72.53 -32.11 -91.40
N TYR A 454 72.45 -31.31 -90.35
CA TYR A 454 73.27 -30.08 -90.23
C TYR A 454 74.76 -30.37 -90.05
N ALA A 455 75.11 -31.45 -89.34
CA ALA A 455 76.50 -31.90 -89.21
C ALA A 455 77.10 -32.34 -90.56
N GLN A 456 76.30 -32.97 -91.42
CA GLN A 456 76.75 -33.44 -92.74
C GLN A 456 77.08 -32.30 -93.71
N THR A 457 76.39 -31.16 -93.65
CA THR A 457 76.68 -30.00 -94.49
C THR A 457 77.88 -29.18 -94.02
N GLY A 458 78.19 -29.17 -92.72
CA GLY A 458 79.37 -28.46 -92.19
C GLY A 458 80.70 -29.02 -92.72
N LEU A 459 80.83 -30.36 -92.77
CA LEU A 459 82.07 -31.03 -93.20
C LEU A 459 82.44 -30.74 -94.67
N LEU A 460 81.46 -30.53 -95.55
CA LEU A 460 81.70 -30.21 -96.96
C LEU A 460 82.23 -28.76 -97.15
N SER A 461 81.78 -27.82 -96.32
CA SER A 461 82.33 -26.45 -96.32
C SER A 461 83.80 -26.45 -95.88
N GLU A 462 84.17 -27.34 -94.95
CA GLU A 462 85.53 -27.42 -94.41
C GLU A 462 86.55 -28.02 -95.39
N GLU A 463 86.12 -28.62 -96.51
CA GLU A 463 86.99 -29.02 -97.63
C GLU A 463 87.21 -27.88 -98.62
N GLU A 464 86.16 -27.11 -98.97
CA GLU A 464 86.29 -25.97 -99.89
C GLU A 464 87.23 -24.87 -99.38
N ASP A 465 87.15 -24.53 -98.09
CA ASP A 465 88.00 -23.47 -97.52
C ASP A 465 89.48 -23.87 -97.42
N LYS A 466 89.78 -25.17 -97.31
CA LYS A 466 91.16 -25.69 -97.40
C LYS A 466 91.72 -25.61 -98.83
N MET A 467 90.85 -25.69 -99.86
CA MET A 467 91.25 -25.48 -101.26
C MET A 467 91.56 -24.00 -101.55
N LYS A 468 90.73 -23.07 -101.06
CA LYS A 468 90.94 -21.61 -101.21
C LYS A 468 92.28 -21.16 -100.62
N ALA A 469 92.68 -21.72 -99.48
CA ALA A 469 93.96 -21.41 -98.83
C ALA A 469 95.20 -21.75 -99.68
N LEU A 470 95.11 -22.74 -100.57
CA LEU A 470 96.21 -23.10 -101.49
C LEU A 470 96.30 -22.17 -102.71
N MET A 471 95.19 -21.59 -103.16
CA MET A 471 95.18 -20.64 -104.27
C MET A 471 95.75 -19.27 -103.86
N ALA A 472 95.42 -18.77 -102.66
CA ALA A 472 95.92 -17.50 -102.15
C ALA A 472 97.47 -17.45 -102.07
N LEU A 473 98.10 -18.58 -101.71
CA LEU A 473 99.57 -18.72 -101.65
C LEU A 473 100.24 -18.71 -103.04
N GLN A 474 99.47 -18.89 -104.11
CA GLN A 474 99.94 -18.81 -105.50
C GLN A 474 99.81 -17.38 -106.05
N GLU A 475 98.73 -16.66 -105.74
CA GLU A 475 98.56 -15.24 -106.10
C GLU A 475 99.65 -14.35 -105.47
N GLU A 476 100.08 -14.66 -104.24
CA GLU A 476 101.17 -13.96 -103.54
C GLU A 476 102.53 -14.03 -104.28
N GLN A 477 102.76 -15.08 -105.10
CA GLN A 477 103.95 -15.18 -105.95
C GLN A 477 103.83 -14.35 -107.25
N GLU A 478 102.61 -14.18 -107.78
CA GLU A 478 102.38 -13.41 -109.00
C GLU A 478 102.40 -11.88 -108.76
N GLU A 479 101.94 -11.43 -107.58
CA GLU A 479 102.05 -10.01 -107.17
C GLU A 479 103.50 -9.50 -107.19
N TYR A 480 104.47 -10.32 -106.79
CA TYR A 480 105.90 -9.96 -106.77
C TYR A 480 106.44 -9.69 -108.20
N ILE A 481 105.96 -10.47 -109.17
CA ILE A 481 106.31 -10.30 -110.60
C ILE A 481 105.63 -9.05 -111.17
N LEU A 482 104.36 -8.82 -110.84
CA LEU A 482 103.58 -7.64 -111.25
C LEU A 482 104.16 -6.32 -110.71
N LYS A 483 104.62 -6.31 -109.46
CA LYS A 483 105.27 -5.15 -108.82
C LYS A 483 106.50 -4.69 -109.60
N THR A 484 107.34 -5.65 -110.02
CA THR A 484 108.54 -5.43 -110.84
C THR A 484 108.22 -4.94 -112.27
N GLN A 485 107.02 -5.18 -112.78
CA GLN A 485 106.61 -4.68 -114.11
C GLN A 485 106.08 -3.24 -114.09
N ARG A 486 105.47 -2.78 -112.99
CA ARG A 486 104.89 -1.42 -112.89
C ARG A 486 105.97 -0.33 -112.98
N GLU A 487 107.07 -0.46 -112.25
CA GLU A 487 108.24 0.46 -112.33
C GLU A 487 108.80 0.57 -113.77
N LYS A 488 108.74 -0.53 -114.53
CA LYS A 488 109.19 -0.61 -115.94
C LYS A 488 108.19 0.02 -116.92
N GLN A 489 106.96 0.28 -116.49
CA GLN A 489 105.88 0.83 -117.31
C GLN A 489 105.79 2.36 -117.17
N GLU A 490 106.07 2.90 -115.99
CA GLU A 490 106.18 4.36 -115.74
C GLU A 490 107.33 4.97 -116.53
N LEU A 491 108.53 4.36 -116.47
CA LEU A 491 109.69 4.74 -117.30
C LEU A 491 109.41 4.66 -118.82
N ARG A 492 108.44 3.84 -119.25
CA ARG A 492 108.03 3.78 -120.66
C ARG A 492 107.14 4.94 -121.06
N GLN A 493 106.17 5.34 -120.24
CA GLN A 493 105.32 6.50 -120.53
C GLN A 493 106.12 7.80 -120.57
N GLU A 494 107.12 7.93 -119.69
CA GLU A 494 108.01 9.10 -119.70
C GLU A 494 108.91 9.15 -120.97
N MET A 495 109.38 7.98 -121.43
CA MET A 495 110.13 7.84 -122.69
C MET A 495 109.27 8.08 -123.93
N GLU A 496 108.02 7.61 -123.95
CA GLU A 496 107.13 7.75 -125.10
C GLU A 496 106.74 9.21 -125.35
N ASN A 497 106.46 9.96 -124.27
CA ASN A 497 106.25 11.42 -124.34
C ASN A 497 107.50 12.18 -124.85
N LYS A 498 108.71 11.72 -124.49
CA LYS A 498 109.98 12.28 -125.01
C LYS A 498 110.28 11.85 -126.45
N SER A 499 109.78 10.71 -126.91
CA SER A 499 110.04 10.17 -128.25
C SER A 499 109.10 10.74 -129.32
N ARG A 500 107.84 11.06 -129.01
CA ARG A 500 106.93 11.70 -130.00
C ARG A 500 107.45 13.07 -130.44
N ALA A 501 108.03 13.84 -129.52
CA ALA A 501 108.76 15.08 -129.84
C ALA A 501 110.03 14.87 -130.68
N LEU A 502 110.56 13.63 -130.72
CA LEU A 502 111.74 13.25 -131.52
C LEU A 502 111.35 12.76 -132.92
N GLU A 503 110.16 12.16 -133.08
CA GLU A 503 109.57 11.86 -134.40
C GLU A 503 109.26 13.15 -135.17
N GLU A 504 108.69 14.16 -134.52
CA GLU A 504 108.46 15.49 -135.12
C GLU A 504 109.76 16.17 -135.57
N ALA A 505 110.87 15.93 -134.86
CA ALA A 505 112.21 16.39 -135.24
C ALA A 505 112.87 15.55 -136.35
N GLN A 506 112.64 14.22 -136.40
CA GLN A 506 113.20 13.36 -137.44
C GLN A 506 112.47 13.48 -138.78
N ARG A 507 111.19 13.87 -138.79
CA ARG A 507 110.46 14.22 -140.02
C ARG A 507 111.12 15.37 -140.80
N GLN A 508 111.83 16.27 -140.10
CA GLN A 508 112.65 17.34 -140.69
C GLN A 508 114.04 16.84 -141.17
N LEU A 509 114.48 15.65 -140.74
CA LEU A 509 115.77 15.05 -141.13
C LEU A 509 115.68 14.28 -142.45
N GLU A 510 114.50 13.71 -142.75
CA GLU A 510 114.22 13.04 -144.04
C GLU A 510 114.37 14.04 -145.22
N GLU A 511 113.86 15.26 -145.03
CA GLU A 511 113.96 16.39 -145.97
C GLU A 511 115.42 16.79 -146.28
N VAL A 512 116.30 16.69 -145.29
CA VAL A 512 117.75 16.97 -145.46
C VAL A 512 118.50 15.80 -146.11
N ARG A 513 118.14 14.54 -145.83
CA ARG A 513 118.87 13.37 -146.39
C ARG A 513 118.44 12.99 -147.81
N ALA A 514 117.26 13.40 -148.27
CA ALA A 514 116.93 13.40 -149.71
C ALA A 514 118.01 14.12 -150.55
N ASN A 515 118.64 15.17 -150.00
CA ASN A 515 119.74 15.87 -150.66
C ASN A 515 121.09 15.13 -150.59
N ARG A 516 121.32 14.21 -149.64
CA ARG A 516 122.56 13.41 -149.61
C ARG A 516 122.59 12.32 -150.70
N TYR A 517 121.44 11.72 -151.02
CA TYR A 517 121.35 10.71 -152.10
C TYR A 517 121.87 11.23 -153.45
N ARG A 518 121.77 12.55 -153.68
CA ARG A 518 122.30 13.25 -154.85
C ARG A 518 123.84 13.40 -154.84
N VAL A 519 124.48 13.45 -153.67
CA VAL A 519 125.91 13.82 -153.52
C VAL A 519 126.83 12.59 -153.48
N ASP A 520 126.42 11.47 -152.88
CA ASP A 520 127.22 10.23 -152.95
C ASP A 520 127.23 9.62 -154.37
N GLN A 521 126.27 9.99 -155.24
CA GLN A 521 126.35 9.69 -156.68
C GLN A 521 127.50 10.44 -157.37
N ASP A 522 127.88 11.65 -156.92
CA ASP A 522 129.06 12.36 -157.41
C ASP A 522 130.37 11.73 -156.89
N VAL A 523 130.36 11.10 -155.71
CA VAL A 523 131.52 10.36 -155.17
C VAL A 523 131.85 9.13 -156.03
N VAL A 524 130.85 8.49 -156.65
CA VAL A 524 131.05 7.42 -157.64
C VAL A 524 131.83 7.91 -158.88
N ALA A 525 131.71 9.19 -159.24
CA ALA A 525 132.50 9.83 -160.29
C ALA A 525 133.91 10.27 -159.85
N ALA A 526 134.16 10.38 -158.54
CA ALA A 526 135.43 10.87 -157.99
C ALA A 526 136.51 9.78 -157.85
N GLN A 527 136.25 8.67 -157.15
CA GLN A 527 137.32 7.67 -156.91
C GLN A 527 137.66 6.77 -158.11
N ARG A 528 136.84 6.77 -159.18
CA ARG A 528 137.30 6.29 -160.49
C ARG A 528 138.51 7.08 -161.02
N LYS A 529 138.72 8.34 -160.60
CA LYS A 529 139.88 9.17 -160.93
C LYS A 529 141.09 8.95 -159.98
N LEU A 530 140.88 8.47 -158.76
CA LEU A 530 141.99 8.13 -157.85
C LEU A 530 142.67 6.79 -158.21
N ARG A 531 142.02 5.94 -159.01
CA ARG A 531 142.69 4.80 -159.69
C ARG A 531 143.79 5.24 -160.69
N GLN A 532 144.03 6.53 -160.87
CA GLN A 532 145.00 7.09 -161.82
C GLN A 532 146.09 7.99 -161.16
N ALA A 533 145.98 8.28 -159.86
CA ALA A 533 146.96 9.05 -159.07
C ALA A 533 146.73 8.75 -157.57
N SER A 534 147.72 8.43 -156.73
CA SER A 534 149.18 8.52 -156.80
C SER A 534 149.76 7.38 -155.93
N THR A 535 150.72 6.51 -156.27
CA THR A 535 151.78 6.41 -157.32
C THR A 535 152.85 7.51 -157.32
N ASN A 536 152.50 8.79 -157.10
CA ASN A 536 153.41 9.91 -157.38
C ASN A 536 154.02 10.64 -156.16
N VAL A 537 153.62 10.37 -154.90
CA VAL A 537 154.05 11.20 -153.73
C VAL A 537 154.71 10.39 -152.59
N LYS A 538 155.68 9.54 -152.94
CA LYS A 538 156.61 8.92 -151.97
C LYS A 538 157.72 9.92 -151.52
N HIS A 539 157.38 11.13 -151.01
CA HIS A 539 158.33 12.27 -151.13
C HIS A 539 158.48 13.40 -150.05
N TRP A 540 157.77 13.51 -148.89
CA TRP A 540 157.87 14.71 -147.95
C TRP A 540 157.95 14.55 -146.36
N ASN A 541 157.13 15.22 -145.45
CA ASN A 541 157.45 15.88 -144.07
C ASN A 541 156.57 15.62 -142.71
N VAL A 542 156.57 16.42 -141.52
CA VAL A 542 155.80 16.32 -140.12
C VAL A 542 155.65 17.59 -139.07
N GLN A 543 154.72 17.73 -138.00
CA GLN A 543 154.55 18.80 -136.84
C GLN A 543 153.73 18.53 -135.42
N MET A 544 153.63 19.42 -134.33
CA MET A 544 152.91 19.27 -132.92
C MET A 544 152.76 20.49 -131.80
N ASN A 545 151.77 20.63 -130.80
CA ASN A 545 151.73 21.53 -129.49
C ASN A 545 150.57 21.40 -128.31
N ARG A 546 150.48 22.19 -127.13
CA ARG A 546 149.53 22.12 -125.86
C ARG A 546 149.50 23.23 -124.64
N LEU A 547 148.42 23.48 -123.74
CA LEU A 547 148.37 24.10 -122.26
C LEU A 547 147.00 24.64 -121.50
N MET A 548 146.97 25.01 -120.13
CA MET A 548 146.11 25.99 -119.23
C MET A 548 145.01 25.67 -118.04
N ARG A 549 144.61 26.58 -117.02
CA ARG A 549 143.58 26.44 -115.83
C ARG A 549 143.13 27.69 -114.83
N PRO A 550 142.04 27.69 -113.91
CA PRO A 550 141.43 28.83 -113.02
C PRO A 550 140.83 28.62 -111.48
N ILE A 551 140.15 29.60 -110.72
CA ILE A 551 139.64 29.58 -109.22
C ILE A 551 138.56 30.68 -108.60
N GLY A 552 137.91 30.63 -107.34
CA GLY A 552 137.02 31.72 -106.63
C GLY A 552 136.22 31.57 -105.17
N PRO A 553 135.53 32.59 -104.46
CA PRO A 553 134.97 32.67 -102.99
C PRO A 553 133.62 33.50 -102.49
N GLY A 554 133.13 33.60 -101.16
CA GLY A 554 131.97 34.50 -100.55
C GLY A 554 131.39 34.45 -99.00
N GLU A 555 130.48 35.37 -98.43
CA GLU A 555 129.81 35.46 -96.98
C GLU A 555 128.56 36.51 -96.70
N LYS A 556 127.79 37.00 -95.59
CA LYS A 556 127.54 37.02 -94.02
C LYS A 556 126.30 37.91 -93.30
N ARG A 557 125.54 37.52 -92.17
CA ARG A 557 124.80 38.24 -90.91
C ARG A 557 123.30 38.95 -90.70
N PRO A 558 122.52 38.93 -89.49
CA PRO A 558 121.12 39.56 -89.08
C PRO A 558 120.64 40.14 -87.58
N SER A 559 119.32 40.59 -87.24
CA SER A 559 118.42 40.62 -85.90
C SER A 559 117.69 41.89 -85.10
N GLY A 560 116.48 41.83 -84.35
CA GLY A 560 115.86 42.77 -83.21
C GLY A 560 114.25 43.03 -82.80
N GLY A 561 113.74 43.50 -81.56
CA GLY A 561 112.31 44.11 -81.14
C GLY A 561 111.57 44.14 -79.65
N GLY A 562 110.48 44.96 -79.24
CA GLY A 562 109.45 44.83 -78.01
C GLY A 562 108.61 45.99 -77.14
N SER A 563 107.46 45.70 -76.34
CA SER A 563 106.56 46.32 -75.16
C SER A 563 105.31 47.38 -75.13
N PHE A 564 104.33 47.29 -74.15
CA PHE A 564 103.27 48.24 -73.49
C PHE A 564 101.71 48.44 -73.82
N SER A 565 100.90 49.17 -72.96
CA SER A 565 99.38 49.25 -72.84
C SER A 565 98.78 50.49 -72.05
N SER A 566 97.49 50.95 -72.22
CA SER A 566 96.64 51.73 -71.20
C SER A 566 95.24 52.37 -71.59
N PHE A 567 94.33 52.50 -70.58
CA PHE A 567 93.27 53.54 -70.24
C PHE A 567 92.05 54.04 -71.11
N GLN A 568 90.92 54.27 -70.39
CA GLN A 568 89.78 55.27 -70.47
C GLN A 568 89.04 55.73 -71.77
N ILE A 569 87.77 56.15 -71.58
CA ILE A 569 86.89 56.93 -72.50
C ILE A 569 87.36 58.41 -72.45
N PRO A 570 87.34 59.27 -73.52
CA PRO A 570 86.28 59.31 -74.54
C PRO A 570 86.60 59.72 -75.99
N SER A 571 85.58 59.55 -76.85
CA SER A 571 85.04 60.55 -77.81
C SER A 571 84.78 60.02 -79.24
N GLN A 572 84.32 60.92 -80.10
CA GLN A 572 83.44 60.73 -81.26
C GLN A 572 84.08 60.20 -82.56
N ARG A 573 83.18 60.03 -83.54
CA ARG A 573 83.38 59.70 -84.96
C ARG A 573 84.36 60.61 -85.72
N ASP A 574 84.63 60.16 -86.95
CA ASP A 574 84.89 60.92 -88.18
C ASP A 574 86.34 61.47 -88.39
N PRO A 575 86.83 61.63 -89.64
CA PRO A 575 86.32 61.09 -90.93
C PRO A 575 87.39 60.51 -91.90
N GLY A 576 86.98 59.53 -92.73
CA GLY A 576 87.26 59.55 -94.18
C GLY A 576 88.46 58.79 -94.80
N LEU A 577 88.24 58.34 -96.05
CA LEU A 577 89.18 58.16 -97.19
C LEU A 577 90.37 57.14 -97.04
N ARG A 578 90.24 55.91 -97.57
CA ARG A 578 90.61 55.45 -98.96
C ARG A 578 92.11 55.12 -99.20
N LEU A 579 92.49 53.83 -99.37
CA LEU A 579 92.80 53.15 -100.67
C LEU A 579 93.40 51.70 -100.57
N ARG A 580 92.94 50.78 -101.45
CA ARG A 580 93.71 49.77 -102.26
C ARG A 580 94.28 48.41 -101.72
N GLN A 581 93.62 47.30 -102.13
CA GLN A 581 94.08 45.95 -102.62
C GLN A 581 94.86 44.87 -101.79
N ARG A 582 94.15 43.73 -101.55
CA ARG A 582 94.43 42.28 -101.90
C ARG A 582 95.46 41.38 -101.13
N SER A 583 95.08 40.09 -100.95
CA SER A 583 95.86 38.83 -100.78
C SER A 583 95.96 38.18 -99.37
N GLU A 584 96.14 36.84 -99.16
CA GLU A 584 95.57 35.55 -99.69
C GLU A 584 96.22 34.32 -98.88
N GLU A 585 95.58 33.12 -98.76
CA GLU A 585 95.99 31.75 -98.18
C GLU A 585 95.84 31.30 -96.66
N PRO A 586 95.69 29.97 -96.31
CA PRO A 586 95.27 29.41 -94.97
C PRO A 586 95.99 28.10 -94.39
N ASP A 587 95.52 27.51 -93.24
CA ASP A 587 96.04 26.31 -92.48
C ASP A 587 94.93 25.57 -91.64
N GLU A 588 95.12 24.35 -91.04
CA GLU A 588 94.23 23.68 -89.99
C GLU A 588 94.78 22.37 -89.27
N GLU A 589 94.08 21.79 -88.25
CA GLU A 589 94.66 21.04 -87.07
C GLU A 589 94.07 19.62 -86.67
N CYS A 590 93.94 19.24 -85.36
CA CYS A 590 93.91 17.81 -84.88
C CYS A 590 93.29 17.46 -83.45
N LYS A 591 92.84 16.18 -83.23
CA LYS A 591 92.88 15.30 -81.99
C LYS A 591 91.70 15.14 -80.92
N GLU A 592 91.31 13.86 -80.66
CA GLU A 592 91.01 13.12 -79.35
C GLU A 592 89.64 13.03 -78.56
N ASN A 593 89.39 11.84 -77.92
CA ASN A 593 88.56 11.46 -76.70
C ASN A 593 87.15 10.74 -76.76
N ARG A 594 86.41 10.56 -75.61
CA ARG A 594 85.91 9.27 -74.97
C ARG A 594 84.43 9.27 -74.40
N GLU A 595 83.71 8.11 -74.26
CA GLU A 595 82.78 7.64 -73.12
C GLU A 595 81.48 6.75 -73.35
N GLU A 596 81.16 5.89 -72.33
CA GLU A 596 79.89 5.39 -71.64
C GLU A 596 78.58 4.72 -72.24
N ARG A 597 77.96 3.80 -71.40
CA ARG A 597 76.49 3.47 -71.11
C ARG A 597 75.63 2.48 -71.98
N ARG A 598 74.51 1.82 -71.54
CA ARG A 598 73.87 1.35 -70.23
C ARG A 598 72.64 0.39 -70.44
N LEU A 599 71.99 -0.10 -69.34
CA LEU A 599 70.65 -0.81 -69.19
C LEU A 599 70.67 -2.38 -69.31
N SER A 600 69.70 -3.25 -68.92
CA SER A 600 68.49 -3.34 -68.01
C SER A 600 67.85 -4.79 -68.10
N GLN A 601 66.86 -5.34 -67.35
CA GLN A 601 66.28 -5.27 -65.96
C GLN A 601 65.03 -6.25 -65.83
N ALA A 602 64.51 -6.57 -64.62
CA ALA A 602 63.23 -7.31 -64.28
C ALA A 602 63.23 -8.87 -64.41
N SER A 603 62.39 -9.72 -63.75
CA SER A 603 61.49 -9.63 -62.54
C SER A 603 60.86 -11.00 -62.10
N ASN A 604 60.76 -11.26 -60.78
CA ASN A 604 59.84 -12.16 -60.00
C ASN A 604 59.72 -13.70 -60.23
N GLY A 605 59.35 -14.42 -59.14
CA GLY A 605 58.82 -15.81 -59.12
C GLY A 605 59.87 -16.90 -58.79
N ASP A 606 60.05 -17.48 -57.60
CA ASP A 606 59.20 -17.82 -56.42
C ASP A 606 58.54 -19.22 -56.49
N MET A 607 58.94 -20.14 -55.59
CA MET A 607 58.29 -21.42 -55.24
C MET A 607 58.97 -22.10 -54.05
N ASP A 608 58.17 -22.68 -53.14
CA ASP A 608 58.57 -23.45 -51.95
C ASP A 608 58.90 -24.94 -52.26
N ILE A 609 59.18 -25.71 -51.19
CA ILE A 609 59.16 -27.20 -50.99
C ILE A 609 60.54 -27.76 -50.56
N PRO A 610 60.62 -28.73 -49.61
CA PRO A 610 59.57 -29.34 -48.76
C PRO A 610 59.65 -28.99 -47.27
#